data_AF-A0AAV5VV46-F1
#
_entry.id   AF-A0AAV5VV46-F1
#
_cell.length_a   1.000
_cell.length_b   1.000
_cell.length_c   1.000
_cell.angle_alpha   90.00
_cell.angle_beta   90.00
_cell.angle_gamma   90.00
#
_symmetry.space_group_name_H-M   'P 1'
#
loop_
_entity.id
_entity.type
_entity.pdbx_description
1 polymer ?
#
loop_
_entity_poly.entity_id
_entity_poly.type
_entity_poly.pdbx_seq_one_letter_code
_entity_poly.pdbx_strand_id
1 'polypeptide(L)'
;ACAEFFKRAKTSGKTFVCRQGDFSCTIVKDEKFTCRRCRYDRCVQAGMMYEKAPKKEEKPIDMSDSSNSDAPSTSRDQQESILERIGRLFNASVDRRRTQELQLLQDRPDLKLAPHPTQKMYVSNFASSARIFEITMAETRSFYEEAFPEITKLTSEEQDLLTRSYIPKFCFIDNGYRTRKIWGEIDRLSV
;
A
#
# COMPACT_ATOMS: atom_id res chain seq x y z
N ALA A 1 25.41 19.98 14.82
CA ALA A 1 25.14 19.53 13.45
C ALA A 1 24.30 18.23 13.36
N CYS A 2 24.75 17.08 13.90
CA CYS A 2 23.99 15.81 13.78
C CYS A 2 22.69 15.76 14.61
N ALA A 3 22.68 16.35 15.81
CA ALA A 3 21.47 16.45 16.64
C ALA A 3 20.32 17.19 15.93
N GLU A 4 20.60 18.36 15.35
CA GLU A 4 19.59 19.12 14.59
C GLU A 4 19.13 18.39 13.32
N PHE A 5 20.07 17.77 12.60
CA PHE A 5 19.74 16.95 11.44
C PHE A 5 18.81 15.80 11.83
N PHE A 6 19.11 15.08 12.91
CA PHE A 6 18.31 13.97 13.39
C PHE A 6 16.91 14.41 13.85
N LYS A 7 16.82 15.53 14.58
CA LYS A 7 15.55 16.16 14.96
C LYS A 7 14.69 16.49 13.72
N ARG A 8 15.27 17.12 12.70
CA ARG A 8 14.57 17.46 11.45
C ARG A 8 14.15 16.20 10.69
N ALA A 9 15.01 15.17 10.62
CA ALA A 9 14.71 13.90 9.99
C ALA A 9 13.50 13.22 10.68
N LYS A 10 13.52 13.10 12.01
CA LYS A 10 12.43 12.52 12.79
C LYS A 10 11.14 13.33 12.73
N THR A 11 11.22 14.66 12.76
CA THR A 11 10.03 15.54 12.72
C THR A 11 9.38 15.57 11.34
N SER A 12 10.17 15.50 10.26
CA SER A 12 9.65 15.58 8.89
C SER A 12 9.20 14.24 8.31
N GLY A 13 9.56 13.10 8.92
CA GLY A 13 9.22 11.76 8.43
C GLY A 13 9.79 11.41 7.05
N LYS A 14 10.73 12.21 6.53
CA LYS A 14 11.29 12.00 5.18
C LYS A 14 12.20 10.78 5.15
N THR A 15 12.03 9.96 4.12
CA THR A 15 12.97 8.88 3.80
C THR A 15 14.12 9.43 2.96
N PHE A 16 15.34 9.02 3.29
CA PHE A 16 16.54 9.39 2.52
C PHE A 16 17.00 8.21 1.68
N VAL A 17 17.45 8.50 0.46
CA VAL A 17 18.03 7.52 -0.47
C VAL A 17 19.55 7.66 -0.47
N CYS A 18 20.26 6.54 -0.42
CA CYS A 18 21.70 6.51 -0.66
C CYS A 18 21.94 6.48 -2.18
N ARG A 19 22.65 7.47 -2.72
CA ARG A 19 22.94 7.53 -4.17
C ARG A 19 24.03 6.55 -4.61
N GLN A 20 24.91 6.14 -3.70
CA GLN A 20 25.97 5.16 -3.97
C GLN A 20 25.45 3.71 -3.90
N GLY A 21 24.29 3.48 -3.27
CA GLY A 21 23.66 2.15 -3.16
C GLY A 21 24.32 1.19 -2.15
N ASP A 22 25.55 1.45 -1.72
CA ASP A 22 26.34 0.62 -0.81
C ASP A 22 26.05 0.84 0.68
N PHE A 23 25.27 1.88 1.02
CA PHE A 23 24.98 2.34 2.38
C PHE A 23 26.23 2.57 3.26
N SER A 24 27.41 2.75 2.65
CA SER A 24 28.69 2.79 3.37
C SER A 24 29.38 4.16 3.34
N CYS A 25 28.74 5.16 2.73
CA CYS A 25 29.30 6.49 2.52
C CYS A 25 29.96 7.09 3.78
N THR A 26 31.18 7.60 3.61
CA THR A 26 31.93 8.27 4.66
C THR A 26 31.26 9.58 5.08
N ILE A 27 31.10 9.78 6.39
CA ILE A 27 30.53 11.00 6.97
C ILE A 27 31.68 11.84 7.53
N VAL A 28 32.17 12.80 6.75
CA VAL A 28 33.24 13.73 7.15
C VAL A 28 32.64 15.06 7.58
N LYS A 29 33.29 15.74 8.54
CA LYS A 29 32.78 16.97 9.19
C LYS A 29 32.63 18.17 8.24
N ASP A 30 33.47 18.25 7.20
CA ASP A 30 33.62 19.45 6.37
C ASP A 30 33.11 19.31 4.92
N GLU A 31 32.39 18.22 4.61
CA GLU A 31 31.81 18.06 3.28
C GLU A 31 30.42 18.70 3.17
N LYS A 32 30.27 19.65 2.23
CA LYS A 32 28.99 20.28 1.88
C LYS A 32 27.91 19.27 1.44
N PHE A 33 28.31 18.08 0.98
CA PHE A 33 27.42 17.09 0.38
C PHE A 33 27.54 15.70 0.98
N THR A 34 27.36 15.58 2.29
CA THR A 34 27.32 14.26 2.94
C THR A 34 26.02 13.51 2.62
N CYS A 35 26.13 12.20 2.35
CA CYS A 35 24.97 11.32 2.12
C CYS A 35 23.99 11.38 3.30
N ARG A 36 22.78 11.92 3.07
CA ARG A 36 21.75 12.09 4.12
C ARG A 36 21.25 10.76 4.65
N ARG A 37 21.19 9.72 3.82
CA ARG A 37 20.79 8.37 4.24
C ARG A 37 21.79 7.77 5.22
N CYS A 38 23.05 7.61 4.81
CA CYS A 38 24.08 7.04 5.66
C CYS A 38 24.30 7.88 6.93
N ARG A 39 24.18 9.22 6.84
CA ARG A 39 24.22 10.10 8.01
C ARG A 39 23.10 9.81 9.01
N TYR A 40 21.87 9.61 8.52
CA TYR A 40 20.73 9.27 9.38
C TYR A 40 20.91 7.90 10.02
N ASP A 41 21.32 6.90 9.25
CA ASP A 41 21.55 5.54 9.75
C ASP A 41 22.63 5.52 10.84
N ARG A 42 23.73 6.29 10.68
CA ARG A 42 24.74 6.46 11.74
C ARG A 42 24.20 7.17 12.99
N CYS A 43 23.28 8.12 12.86
CA CYS A 43 22.64 8.74 14.03
C CYS A 43 21.79 7.72 14.80
N VAL A 44 21.08 6.85 14.07
CA VAL A 44 20.30 5.75 14.67
C VAL A 44 21.23 4.71 15.33
N GLN A 45 22.31 4.30 14.66
CA GLN A 45 23.32 3.37 15.20
C GLN A 45 24.00 3.93 16.45
N ALA A 46 24.20 5.26 16.52
CA ALA A 46 24.70 5.94 17.71
C ALA A 46 23.67 6.04 18.85
N GLY A 47 22.46 5.46 18.70
CA GLY A 47 21.43 5.42 19.73
C GLY A 47 20.67 6.74 19.90
N MET A 48 20.68 7.64 18.90
CA MET A 48 19.90 8.88 19.00
C MET A 48 18.41 8.57 19.02
N MET A 49 17.71 9.10 20.03
CA MET A 49 16.26 9.03 20.15
C MET A 49 15.67 10.44 20.12
N TYR A 50 14.49 10.58 19.53
CA TYR A 50 13.74 11.83 19.53
C TYR A 50 12.29 11.54 19.87
N GLU A 51 11.93 11.88 21.11
CA GLU A 51 10.56 11.86 21.56
C GLU A 51 9.94 13.22 21.28
N LYS A 52 8.88 13.24 20.48
CA LYS A 52 8.13 14.45 20.21
C LYS A 52 7.38 14.81 21.48
N ALA A 53 7.73 15.93 22.12
CA ALA A 53 6.99 16.42 23.27
C ALA A 53 5.48 16.51 22.92
N PRO A 54 4.58 16.10 23.83
CA PRO A 54 3.16 16.26 23.62
C PRO A 54 2.85 17.74 23.39
N LYS A 55 2.08 18.02 22.33
CA LYS A 55 1.61 19.39 22.06
C LYS A 55 0.79 19.83 23.27
N LYS A 56 1.25 20.84 24.01
CA LYS A 56 0.37 21.56 24.91
C LYS A 56 -0.73 22.20 24.05
N GLU A 57 -1.98 21.91 24.37
CA GLU A 57 -3.13 22.61 23.81
C GLU A 57 -2.94 24.11 24.01
N GLU A 58 -2.95 24.86 22.91
CA GLU A 58 -2.88 26.32 22.95
C GLU A 58 -4.21 26.85 23.47
N LYS A 59 -4.15 27.67 24.53
CA LYS A 59 -5.32 28.41 25.03
C LYS A 59 -5.82 29.39 23.95
N PRO A 60 -7.13 29.64 23.84
CA PRO A 60 -7.66 30.66 22.93
C PRO A 60 -7.19 32.03 23.40
N ILE A 61 -6.61 32.82 22.50
CA ILE A 61 -6.28 34.24 22.71
C ILE A 61 -7.29 35.06 21.90
N ASP A 62 -7.89 36.02 22.59
CA ASP A 62 -8.88 36.99 22.11
C ASP A 62 -8.49 37.73 20.84
N MET A 63 -9.52 38.08 20.05
CA MET A 63 -9.43 38.94 18.87
C MET A 63 -8.98 40.36 19.23
N SER A 64 -7.90 40.83 18.60
CA SER A 64 -7.75 42.24 18.23
C SER A 64 -6.89 42.41 16.98
N ASP A 65 -7.56 42.90 15.94
CA ASP A 65 -7.21 43.60 14.70
C ASP A 65 -5.73 43.87 14.27
N SER A 66 -5.56 43.76 12.94
CA SER A 66 -4.62 44.45 12.02
C SER A 66 -3.12 44.12 12.01
N SER A 67 -2.68 43.36 10.99
CA SER A 67 -1.92 43.88 9.84
C SER A 67 -1.30 42.77 8.94
N ASN A 68 -1.30 43.05 7.64
CA ASN A 68 -0.82 42.24 6.51
C ASN A 68 0.54 41.53 6.70
N SER A 69 0.61 40.26 6.30
CA SER A 69 1.74 39.73 5.53
C SER A 69 1.36 38.44 4.81
N ASP A 70 1.58 38.44 3.50
CA ASP A 70 1.40 37.33 2.58
C ASP A 70 2.11 36.06 3.06
N ALA A 71 1.34 35.14 3.62
CA ALA A 71 1.75 33.75 3.76
C ALA A 71 0.83 32.92 2.84
N PRO A 72 1.36 32.21 1.84
CA PRO A 72 0.56 31.24 1.12
C PRO A 72 0.20 30.14 2.13
N SER A 73 -1.05 30.16 2.60
CA SER A 73 -1.69 29.01 3.19
C SER A 73 -1.71 27.93 2.13
N THR A 74 -0.65 27.13 2.08
CA THR A 74 -0.71 25.81 1.46
C THR A 74 -1.47 24.93 2.45
N SER A 75 -2.79 25.10 2.48
CA SER A 75 -3.67 23.97 2.71
C SER A 75 -3.32 22.97 1.62
N ARG A 76 -2.32 22.12 1.89
CA ARG A 76 -2.20 20.85 1.19
C ARG A 76 -3.49 20.13 1.56
N ASP A 77 -4.50 20.30 0.72
CA ASP A 77 -5.46 19.24 0.47
C ASP A 77 -4.62 17.97 0.44
N GLN A 78 -4.84 17.11 1.43
CA GLN A 78 -4.24 15.78 1.45
C GLN A 78 -4.93 15.01 0.33
N GLN A 79 -4.59 15.34 -0.90
CA GLN A 79 -5.04 14.62 -2.06
C GLN A 79 -4.37 13.25 -1.96
N GLU A 80 -5.17 12.25 -1.64
CA GLU A 80 -4.76 10.84 -1.56
C GLU A 80 -3.91 10.52 -2.79
N SER A 81 -2.72 9.98 -2.58
CA SER A 81 -1.87 9.60 -3.72
C SER A 81 -2.53 8.45 -4.48
N ILE A 82 -2.24 8.36 -5.78
CA ILE A 82 -2.77 7.27 -6.62
C ILE A 82 -2.43 5.88 -6.05
N LEU A 83 -1.26 5.71 -5.43
CA LEU A 83 -0.84 4.45 -4.83
C LEU A 83 -1.62 4.12 -3.55
N GLU A 84 -1.89 5.12 -2.70
CA GLU A 84 -2.72 4.96 -1.50
C GLU A 84 -4.15 4.57 -1.89
N ARG A 85 -4.70 5.26 -2.89
CA ARG A 85 -6.02 4.95 -3.44
C ARG A 85 -6.10 3.53 -3.98
N ILE A 86 -5.15 3.14 -4.85
CA ILE A 86 -5.09 1.78 -5.42
C ILE A 86 -4.98 0.74 -4.29
N GLY A 87 -4.09 0.96 -3.32
CA GLY A 87 -3.91 0.03 -2.21
C GLY A 87 -5.16 -0.14 -1.35
N ARG A 88 -5.82 0.97 -1.00
CA ARG A 88 -7.08 0.96 -0.23
C ARG A 88 -8.20 0.22 -0.98
N LEU A 89 -8.40 0.54 -2.25
CA LEU A 89 -9.46 -0.06 -3.06
C LEU A 89 -9.19 -1.53 -3.38
N PHE A 90 -7.93 -1.91 -3.60
CA PHE A 90 -7.54 -3.31 -3.75
C PHE A 90 -7.87 -4.11 -2.49
N ASN A 91 -7.48 -3.61 -1.31
CA ASN A 91 -7.80 -4.30 -0.05
C ASN A 91 -9.32 -4.45 0.15
N ALA A 92 -10.09 -3.39 -0.13
CA ALA A 92 -11.55 -3.44 -0.06
C ALA A 92 -12.15 -4.49 -1.03
N SER A 93 -11.65 -4.56 -2.27
CA SER A 93 -12.04 -5.57 -3.25
C SER A 93 -11.71 -7.00 -2.77
N VAL A 94 -10.54 -7.21 -2.14
CA VAL A 94 -10.18 -8.50 -1.55
C VAL A 94 -11.15 -8.91 -0.44
N ASP A 95 -11.54 -7.97 0.43
CA ASP A 95 -12.48 -8.25 1.53
C ASP A 95 -13.90 -8.56 1.03
N ARG A 96 -14.38 -7.80 0.02
CA ARG A 96 -15.68 -8.06 -0.63
C ARG A 96 -15.71 -9.41 -1.33
N ARG A 97 -14.67 -9.73 -2.10
CA ARG A 97 -14.50 -11.03 -2.75
C ARG A 97 -14.50 -12.15 -1.72
N ARG A 98 -13.73 -12.02 -0.64
CA ARG A 98 -13.67 -13.04 0.42
C ARG A 98 -15.04 -13.29 1.05
N THR A 99 -15.83 -12.24 1.26
CA THR A 99 -17.18 -12.36 1.81
C THR A 99 -18.08 -13.18 0.88
N GLN A 100 -18.07 -12.88 -0.42
CA GLN A 100 -18.84 -13.60 -1.43
C GLN A 100 -18.37 -15.06 -1.61
N GLU A 101 -17.05 -15.29 -1.61
CA GLU A 101 -16.48 -16.65 -1.66
C GLU A 101 -16.91 -17.48 -0.46
N LEU A 102 -16.90 -16.90 0.75
CA LEU A 102 -17.33 -17.60 1.96
C LEU A 102 -18.82 -17.93 1.97
N GLN A 103 -19.67 -17.02 1.48
CA GLN A 103 -21.10 -17.27 1.29
C GLN A 103 -21.31 -18.44 0.31
N LEU A 104 -20.63 -18.41 -0.83
CA LEU A 104 -20.69 -19.50 -1.80
C LEU A 104 -20.28 -20.85 -1.20
N LEU A 105 -19.27 -20.87 -0.33
CA LEU A 105 -18.82 -22.10 0.33
C LEU A 105 -19.82 -22.62 1.38
N GLN A 106 -20.65 -21.75 1.98
CA GLN A 106 -21.71 -22.17 2.90
C GLN A 106 -22.80 -22.97 2.17
N ASP A 107 -23.11 -22.58 0.94
CA ASP A 107 -24.13 -23.22 0.10
C ASP A 107 -23.65 -24.50 -0.60
N ARG A 108 -22.42 -24.96 -0.29
CA ARG A 108 -21.74 -26.06 -1.02
C ARG A 108 -21.24 -27.16 -0.07
N PRO A 109 -22.15 -27.96 0.51
CA PRO A 109 -21.78 -29.07 1.39
C PRO A 109 -21.04 -30.20 0.66
N ASP A 110 -21.04 -30.20 -0.69
CA ASP A 110 -20.33 -31.17 -1.53
C ASP A 110 -18.80 -30.97 -1.51
N LEU A 111 -18.31 -29.80 -1.08
CA LEU A 111 -16.90 -29.48 -1.12
C LEU A 111 -16.14 -30.10 0.06
N LYS A 112 -15.06 -30.81 -0.25
CA LYS A 112 -14.21 -31.45 0.75
C LYS A 112 -13.23 -30.44 1.34
N LEU A 113 -13.05 -30.47 2.65
CA LEU A 113 -12.06 -29.65 3.33
C LEU A 113 -10.64 -30.09 2.92
N ALA A 114 -9.80 -29.13 2.54
CA ALA A 114 -8.38 -29.34 2.30
C ALA A 114 -7.57 -29.07 3.58
N PRO A 115 -6.54 -29.88 3.88
CA PRO A 115 -5.69 -29.66 5.04
C PRO A 115 -4.86 -28.39 4.86
N HIS A 116 -5.00 -27.44 5.78
CA HIS A 116 -4.14 -26.26 5.86
C HIS A 116 -3.98 -25.83 7.32
N PRO A 117 -2.76 -25.47 7.78
CA PRO A 117 -2.47 -25.27 9.19
C PRO A 117 -3.20 -24.07 9.82
N THR A 118 -3.52 -23.05 9.02
CA THR A 118 -4.03 -21.76 9.54
C THR A 118 -5.34 -21.28 8.90
N GLN A 119 -5.85 -21.98 7.88
CA GLN A 119 -6.99 -21.49 7.09
C GLN A 119 -7.94 -22.62 6.74
N LYS A 120 -9.23 -22.30 6.68
CA LYS A 120 -10.24 -23.24 6.20
C LYS A 120 -10.23 -23.22 4.67
N MET A 121 -9.76 -24.29 4.07
CA MET A 121 -9.66 -24.44 2.62
C MET A 121 -10.50 -25.58 2.12
N TYR A 122 -10.95 -25.50 0.87
CA TYR A 122 -11.80 -26.50 0.25
C TYR A 122 -11.21 -26.92 -1.09
N VAL A 123 -11.30 -28.21 -1.41
CA VAL A 123 -10.97 -28.73 -2.72
C VAL A 123 -12.05 -28.27 -3.69
N SER A 124 -11.69 -27.39 -4.62
CA SER A 124 -12.62 -26.87 -5.61
C SER A 124 -12.96 -27.92 -6.68
N ASN A 125 -14.20 -27.91 -7.15
CA ASN A 125 -14.62 -28.56 -8.38
C ASN A 125 -14.90 -27.53 -9.49
N PHE A 126 -15.21 -27.99 -10.70
CA PHE A 126 -15.44 -27.08 -11.82
C PHE A 126 -16.54 -26.06 -11.54
N ALA A 127 -17.66 -26.49 -10.93
CA ALA A 127 -18.78 -25.63 -10.63
C ALA A 127 -18.42 -24.54 -9.60
N SER A 128 -17.72 -24.90 -8.50
CA SER A 128 -17.25 -23.90 -7.53
C SER A 128 -16.18 -22.99 -8.13
N SER A 129 -15.25 -23.53 -8.92
CA SER A 129 -14.20 -22.75 -9.60
C SER A 129 -14.79 -21.72 -10.56
N ALA A 130 -15.79 -22.10 -11.36
CA ALA A 130 -16.44 -21.17 -12.29
C ALA A 130 -17.09 -20.00 -11.56
N ARG A 131 -17.81 -20.26 -10.46
CA ARG A 131 -18.44 -19.21 -9.65
C ARG A 131 -17.45 -18.32 -8.91
N ILE A 132 -16.39 -18.91 -8.33
CA ILE A 132 -15.31 -18.14 -7.70
C ILE A 132 -14.62 -17.24 -8.74
N PHE A 133 -14.47 -17.73 -9.97
CA PHE A 133 -13.93 -16.96 -11.07
C PHE A 133 -14.87 -15.80 -11.47
N GLU A 134 -16.18 -16.03 -11.55
CA GLU A 134 -17.18 -14.96 -11.78
C GLU A 134 -17.07 -13.86 -10.71
N ILE A 135 -17.04 -14.23 -9.43
CA ILE A 135 -16.86 -13.29 -8.31
C ILE A 135 -15.54 -12.50 -8.49
N THR A 136 -14.45 -13.20 -8.81
CA THR A 136 -13.14 -12.58 -9.01
C THR A 136 -13.13 -11.59 -10.17
N MET A 137 -13.75 -11.94 -11.30
CA MET A 137 -13.87 -11.04 -12.46
C MET A 137 -14.70 -9.81 -12.13
N ALA A 138 -15.85 -9.98 -11.47
CA ALA A 138 -16.72 -8.89 -11.08
C ALA A 138 -16.02 -7.91 -10.12
N GLU A 139 -15.41 -8.42 -9.05
CA GLU A 139 -14.70 -7.58 -8.07
C GLU A 139 -13.45 -6.92 -8.64
N THR A 140 -12.75 -7.59 -9.56
CA THR A 140 -11.61 -6.99 -10.26
C THR A 140 -12.10 -5.86 -11.16
N ARG A 141 -13.19 -6.04 -11.91
CA ARG A 141 -13.76 -4.98 -12.75
C ARG A 141 -14.15 -3.76 -11.91
N SER A 142 -14.88 -3.96 -10.81
CA SER A 142 -15.23 -2.88 -9.88
C SER A 142 -14.00 -2.18 -9.31
N PHE A 143 -12.98 -2.94 -8.89
CA PHE A 143 -11.72 -2.36 -8.43
C PHE A 143 -11.06 -1.46 -9.49
N TYR A 144 -11.01 -1.88 -10.77
CA TYR A 144 -10.43 -1.08 -11.84
C TYR A 144 -11.21 0.23 -12.07
N GLU A 145 -12.55 0.16 -12.11
CA GLU A 145 -13.41 1.33 -12.29
C GLU A 145 -13.31 2.30 -11.11
N GLU A 146 -13.25 1.78 -9.88
CA GLU A 146 -13.08 2.58 -8.66
C GLU A 146 -11.68 3.19 -8.56
N ALA A 147 -10.64 2.47 -8.96
CA ALA A 147 -9.24 2.91 -8.87
C ALA A 147 -8.87 3.91 -9.98
N PHE A 148 -9.47 3.75 -11.17
CA PHE A 148 -9.19 4.57 -12.35
C PHE A 148 -10.52 5.04 -12.98
N PRO A 149 -11.18 6.07 -12.42
CA PRO A 149 -12.46 6.59 -12.93
C PRO A 149 -12.39 7.07 -14.37
N GLU A 150 -11.20 7.36 -14.88
CA GLU A 150 -10.97 7.73 -16.27
C GLU A 150 -11.36 6.60 -17.23
N ILE A 151 -11.30 5.34 -16.79
CA ILE A 151 -11.70 4.18 -17.60
C ILE A 151 -13.19 4.25 -17.95
N THR A 152 -14.05 4.74 -17.05
CA THR A 152 -15.50 4.83 -17.30
C THR A 152 -15.85 5.89 -18.33
N LYS A 153 -14.91 6.79 -18.66
CA LYS A 153 -15.06 7.82 -19.70
C LYS A 153 -14.71 7.31 -21.10
N LEU A 154 -14.10 6.14 -21.21
CA LEU A 154 -13.76 5.51 -22.49
C LEU A 154 -15.00 4.95 -23.18
N THR A 155 -14.92 4.70 -24.48
CA THR A 155 -15.98 4.02 -25.23
C THR A 155 -16.17 2.59 -24.75
N SER A 156 -17.35 2.00 -24.98
CA SER A 156 -17.62 0.61 -24.60
C SER A 156 -16.65 -0.38 -25.25
N GLU A 157 -16.20 -0.10 -26.48
CA GLU A 157 -15.22 -0.93 -27.19
C GLU A 157 -13.84 -0.88 -26.53
N GLU A 158 -13.37 0.31 -26.15
CA GLU A 158 -12.11 0.48 -25.42
C GLU A 158 -12.17 -0.17 -24.02
N GLN A 159 -13.30 -0.02 -23.32
CA GLN A 159 -13.53 -0.67 -22.03
C GLN A 159 -13.50 -2.20 -22.16
N ASP A 160 -14.14 -2.78 -23.19
CA ASP A 160 -14.10 -4.23 -23.46
C ASP A 160 -12.67 -4.69 -23.76
N LEU A 161 -11.96 -3.94 -24.60
CA LEU A 161 -10.58 -4.25 -24.97
C LEU A 161 -9.67 -4.26 -23.73
N LEU A 162 -9.77 -3.24 -22.86
CA LEU A 162 -9.00 -3.16 -21.62
C LEU A 162 -9.35 -4.32 -20.68
N THR A 163 -10.64 -4.58 -20.49
CA THR A 163 -11.17 -5.66 -19.65
C THR A 163 -10.59 -7.00 -20.11
N ARG A 164 -10.74 -7.35 -21.39
CA ARG A 164 -10.28 -8.63 -21.95
C ARG A 164 -8.76 -8.78 -21.98
N SER A 165 -8.04 -7.67 -22.15
CA SER A 165 -6.57 -7.69 -22.28
C SER A 165 -5.85 -7.75 -20.94
N TYR A 166 -6.38 -7.10 -19.91
CA TYR A 166 -5.66 -6.84 -18.66
C TYR A 166 -6.26 -7.50 -17.43
N ILE A 167 -7.59 -7.64 -17.32
CA ILE A 167 -8.20 -8.25 -16.13
C ILE A 167 -7.73 -9.71 -15.95
N PRO A 168 -7.71 -10.58 -16.98
CA PRO A 168 -7.20 -11.93 -16.82
C PRO A 168 -5.74 -11.96 -16.32
N LYS A 169 -4.88 -11.09 -16.87
CA LYS A 169 -3.46 -10.99 -16.46
C LYS A 169 -3.33 -10.54 -15.01
N PHE A 170 -4.11 -9.55 -14.60
CA PHE A 170 -4.16 -9.09 -13.22
C PHE A 170 -4.59 -10.23 -12.29
N CYS A 171 -5.63 -10.99 -12.64
CA CYS A 171 -6.09 -12.10 -11.82
C CYS A 171 -5.06 -13.23 -11.72
N PHE A 172 -4.26 -13.49 -12.76
CA PHE A 172 -3.12 -14.41 -12.65
C PHE A 172 -2.08 -13.93 -11.64
N ILE A 173 -1.72 -12.64 -11.69
CA ILE A 173 -0.75 -12.03 -10.76
C ILE A 173 -1.30 -12.04 -9.33
N ASP A 174 -2.54 -11.62 -9.13
CA ASP A 174 -3.22 -11.60 -7.84
C ASP A 174 -3.34 -13.00 -7.23
N ASN A 175 -3.77 -13.99 -8.02
CA ASN A 175 -3.83 -15.38 -7.57
C ASN A 175 -2.45 -15.90 -7.16
N GLY A 176 -1.41 -15.60 -7.94
CA GLY A 176 -0.04 -15.96 -7.59
C GLY A 176 0.43 -15.29 -6.30
N TYR A 177 0.16 -14.00 -6.13
CA TYR A 177 0.48 -13.26 -4.91
C TYR A 177 -0.25 -13.82 -3.68
N ARG A 178 -1.57 -14.06 -3.78
CA ARG A 178 -2.38 -14.60 -2.67
C ARG A 178 -1.97 -16.03 -2.33
N THR A 179 -1.70 -16.86 -3.34
CA THR A 179 -1.22 -18.23 -3.14
C THR A 179 0.08 -18.22 -2.37
N ARG A 180 1.07 -17.40 -2.77
CA ARG A 180 2.33 -17.25 -2.02
C ARG A 180 2.14 -16.71 -0.62
N LYS A 181 1.22 -15.75 -0.43
CA LYS A 181 0.93 -15.19 0.89
C LYS A 181 0.35 -16.22 1.87
N ILE A 182 -0.40 -17.20 1.35
CA ILE A 182 -1.05 -18.22 2.17
C ILE A 182 -0.15 -19.44 2.37
N TRP A 183 0.47 -19.94 1.30
CA TRP A 183 1.24 -21.19 1.28
C TRP A 183 2.75 -20.98 1.49
N GLY A 184 3.23 -19.73 1.48
CA GLY A 184 4.65 -19.41 1.51
C GLY A 184 5.30 -19.43 0.11
N GLU A 185 6.64 -19.35 0.08
CA GLU A 185 7.36 -19.68 -1.15
C GLU A 185 7.19 -21.16 -1.43
N ILE A 186 6.80 -21.50 -2.66
CA ILE A 186 6.87 -22.87 -3.12
C ILE A 186 8.35 -23.17 -3.24
N ASP A 187 8.93 -23.83 -2.23
CA ASP A 187 10.23 -24.47 -2.38
C ASP A 187 10.12 -25.31 -3.65
N ARG A 188 10.90 -24.93 -4.68
CA ARG A 188 11.02 -25.74 -5.88
C ARG A 188 11.51 -27.08 -5.37
N LEU A 189 10.61 -28.05 -5.30
CA LEU A 189 10.91 -29.40 -4.85
C LEU A 189 12.18 -29.82 -5.58
N SER A 190 13.20 -30.07 -4.77
CA SER A 190 14.32 -30.93 -5.08
C SER A 190 13.75 -32.22 -5.68
N VAL A 191 13.69 -32.24 -7.01
CA VAL A 191 13.58 -33.49 -7.79
C VAL A 191 14.97 -34.08 -7.85
#